data_AF-A0A926TKF4-F1
#
_entry.id   AF-A0A926TKF4-F1
#
_cell.length_a   1.000
_cell.length_b   1.000
_cell.length_c   1.000
_cell.angle_alpha   90.00
_cell.angle_beta   90.00
_cell.angle_gamma   90.00
#
_symmetry.space_group_name_H-M   'P 1'
#
loop_
_entity.id
_entity.type
_entity.pdbx_description
1 polymer ?
#
loop_
_entity_poly.entity_id
_entity_poly.type
_entity_poly.pdbx_seq_one_letter_code
_entity_poly.pdbx_strand_id
1 'polypeptide(L)'
;MSFEPASEPTKKARTVPPEIDKLHKLYVSYFRVARTLHYVSGVSGLTFSLMATSGFGGNEASRAWALGAGVCFGAMGFIDPNSRYKKCVKAARILNIAILRYEYGELSQTELISAVEHAENVVTEMEEMEGSFPREATNAVGNERNKK
;
A
#
# COMPACT_ATOMS: atom_id res chain seq x y z
N MET A 1 -37.74 -29.19 -34.45
CA MET A 1 -37.78 -28.67 -33.06
C MET A 1 -36.64 -27.68 -32.97
N SER A 2 -36.90 -26.41 -33.28
CA SER A 2 -35.89 -25.36 -33.29
C SER A 2 -35.81 -24.76 -31.89
N PHE A 3 -34.64 -24.85 -31.26
CA PHE A 3 -34.36 -24.19 -30.00
C PHE A 3 -34.21 -22.68 -30.27
N GLU A 4 -35.18 -21.89 -29.83
CA GLU A 4 -35.02 -20.44 -29.69
C GLU A 4 -34.05 -20.19 -28.53
N PRO A 5 -32.88 -19.57 -28.76
CA PRO A 5 -32.03 -19.17 -27.64
C PRO A 5 -32.73 -18.05 -26.90
N ALA A 6 -33.09 -18.30 -25.64
CA ALA A 6 -33.63 -17.30 -24.74
C ALA A 6 -32.69 -16.09 -24.72
N SER A 7 -33.16 -14.96 -25.26
CA SER A 7 -32.46 -13.69 -25.13
C SER A 7 -32.37 -13.36 -23.64
N GLU A 8 -31.17 -13.45 -23.08
CA GLU A 8 -30.90 -13.05 -21.71
C GLU A 8 -31.41 -11.61 -21.50
N PRO A 9 -32.17 -11.34 -20.43
CA PRO A 9 -32.60 -9.98 -20.15
C PRO A 9 -31.34 -9.16 -19.89
N THR A 10 -31.02 -8.24 -20.81
CA THR A 10 -29.98 -7.24 -20.64
C THR A 10 -30.35 -6.36 -19.46
N LYS A 11 -30.00 -6.81 -18.25
CA LYS A 11 -30.13 -6.08 -17.00
C LYS A 11 -29.32 -4.79 -17.19
N LYS A 12 -30.01 -3.65 -17.31
CA LYS A 12 -29.35 -2.34 -17.40
C LYS A 12 -28.39 -2.25 -16.21
N ALA A 13 -27.09 -2.12 -16.51
CA ALA A 13 -26.06 -1.98 -15.50
C ALA A 13 -26.45 -0.84 -14.56
N ARG A 14 -26.51 -1.13 -13.26
CA ARG A 14 -26.83 -0.10 -12.28
C ARG A 14 -25.66 0.88 -12.20
N THR A 15 -25.97 2.17 -12.19
CA THR A 15 -24.97 3.22 -12.07
C THR A 15 -24.49 3.31 -10.63
N VAL A 16 -23.19 3.10 -10.42
CA VAL A 16 -22.54 3.21 -9.12
C VAL A 16 -22.54 4.68 -8.65
N PRO A 17 -22.79 4.96 -7.36
CA PRO A 17 -22.65 6.30 -6.81
C PRO A 17 -21.24 6.86 -7.03
N PRO A 18 -21.09 8.13 -7.48
CA PRO A 18 -19.79 8.71 -7.84
C PRO A 18 -18.83 8.85 -6.66
N GLU A 19 -19.34 8.92 -5.44
CA GLU A 19 -18.55 8.98 -4.20
C GLU A 19 -17.78 7.67 -3.96
N ILE A 20 -18.42 6.54 -4.23
CA ILE A 20 -17.85 5.20 -4.06
C ILE A 20 -16.76 4.95 -5.10
N ASP A 21 -16.98 5.38 -6.35
CA ASP A 21 -15.97 5.28 -7.41
C ASP A 21 -14.75 6.18 -7.13
N LYS A 22 -14.96 7.40 -6.61
CA LYS A 22 -13.86 8.28 -6.18
C LYS A 22 -13.04 7.64 -5.07
N LEU A 23 -13.69 7.03 -4.08
CA LEU A 23 -13.03 6.35 -2.98
C LEU A 23 -12.18 5.16 -3.47
N HIS A 24 -12.74 4.33 -4.35
CA HIS A 24 -12.00 3.23 -4.97
C HIS A 24 -10.76 3.74 -5.74
N LYS A 25 -10.91 4.79 -6.55
CA LYS A 25 -9.79 5.42 -7.28
C LYS A 25 -8.74 5.97 -6.34
N LEU A 26 -9.13 6.53 -5.20
CA LEU A 26 -8.21 7.04 -4.18
C LEU A 26 -7.37 5.89 -3.60
N TYR A 27 -7.99 4.77 -3.22
CA TYR A 27 -7.26 3.59 -2.72
C TYR A 27 -6.29 3.01 -3.76
N VAL A 28 -6.71 2.92 -5.01
CA VAL A 28 -5.86 2.44 -6.12
C VAL A 28 -4.70 3.40 -6.40
N SER A 29 -4.97 4.71 -6.38
CA SER A 29 -3.94 5.74 -6.60
C SER A 29 -2.89 5.72 -5.50
N TYR A 30 -3.33 5.70 -4.24
CA TYR A 30 -2.44 5.63 -3.09
C TYR A 30 -1.55 4.38 -3.14
N PHE A 31 -2.13 3.21 -3.47
CA PHE A 31 -1.38 1.98 -3.70
C PHE A 31 -0.30 2.14 -4.78
N ARG A 32 -0.63 2.73 -5.93
CA ARG A 32 0.32 2.91 -7.03
C ARG A 32 1.49 3.80 -6.61
N VAL A 33 1.20 4.92 -5.94
CA VAL A 33 2.23 5.86 -5.48
C VAL A 33 3.12 5.22 -4.43
N ALA A 34 2.55 4.60 -3.40
CA ALA A 34 3.33 3.95 -2.33
C ALA A 34 4.23 2.83 -2.87
N ARG A 35 3.72 2.01 -3.79
CA ARG A 35 4.50 0.96 -4.44
C ARG A 35 5.64 1.53 -5.28
N THR A 36 5.37 2.55 -6.09
CA THR A 36 6.39 3.21 -6.91
C THR A 36 7.46 3.84 -6.02
N LEU A 37 7.08 4.55 -4.97
CA LEU A 37 8.03 5.16 -4.03
C LEU A 37 8.94 4.11 -3.37
N HIS A 38 8.35 2.99 -2.94
CA HIS A 38 9.12 1.89 -2.35
C HIS A 38 10.14 1.32 -3.34
N TYR A 39 9.74 0.95 -4.56
CA TYR A 39 10.71 0.38 -5.50
C TYR A 39 11.73 1.39 -5.99
N VAL A 40 11.33 2.64 -6.27
CA VAL A 40 12.25 3.68 -6.73
C VAL A 40 13.29 3.98 -5.65
N SER A 41 12.86 4.23 -4.40
CA SER A 41 13.78 4.50 -3.29
C SER A 41 14.69 3.31 -2.97
N GLY A 42 14.18 2.09 -3.10
CA GLY A 42 14.95 0.87 -2.80
C GLY A 42 16.05 0.65 -3.83
N VAL A 43 15.67 0.70 -5.11
CA VAL A 43 16.61 0.55 -6.22
C VAL A 43 17.61 1.69 -6.23
N SER A 44 17.17 2.94 -6.07
CA SER A 44 18.08 4.10 -6.03
C SER A 44 19.02 4.04 -4.83
N GLY A 45 18.53 3.66 -3.66
CA GLY A 45 19.35 3.50 -2.45
C GLY A 45 20.45 2.44 -2.63
N LEU A 46 20.09 1.29 -3.23
CA LEU A 46 21.05 0.25 -3.62
C LEU A 46 22.08 0.75 -4.63
N THR A 47 21.63 1.42 -5.69
CA THR A 47 22.54 1.99 -6.70
C THR A 47 23.50 2.99 -6.07
N PHE A 48 23.00 3.93 -5.27
CA PHE A 48 23.84 4.91 -4.58
C PHE A 48 24.82 4.25 -3.61
N SER A 49 24.40 3.20 -2.89
CA SER A 49 25.28 2.44 -2.02
C SER A 49 26.42 1.78 -2.80
N LEU A 50 26.12 1.14 -3.94
CA LEU A 50 27.13 0.52 -4.80
C LEU A 50 28.09 1.55 -5.43
N MET A 51 27.57 2.71 -5.85
CA MET A 51 28.38 3.81 -6.40
C MET A 51 29.30 4.43 -5.35
N ALA A 52 28.83 4.55 -4.10
CA ALA A 52 29.66 4.98 -2.98
C ALA A 52 30.78 3.97 -2.71
N THR A 53 30.45 2.68 -2.59
CA THR A 53 31.42 1.61 -2.28
C THR A 53 32.46 1.42 -3.38
N SER A 54 32.09 1.58 -4.64
CA SER A 54 33.02 1.47 -5.77
C SER A 54 33.98 2.67 -5.91
N GLY A 55 33.76 3.75 -5.16
CA GLY A 55 34.57 4.98 -5.28
C GLY A 55 34.33 5.73 -6.58
N PHE A 56 33.20 5.51 -7.25
CA PHE A 56 32.88 6.13 -8.53
C PHE A 56 32.84 7.66 -8.42
N GLY A 57 33.66 8.34 -9.22
CA GLY A 57 33.78 9.80 -9.22
C GLY A 57 34.68 10.37 -8.11
N GLY A 58 35.44 9.53 -7.39
CA GLY A 58 36.37 9.96 -6.35
C GLY A 58 35.74 10.16 -4.97
N ASN A 59 36.54 10.63 -4.01
CA ASN A 59 36.15 10.69 -2.59
C ASN A 59 34.97 11.63 -2.29
N GLU A 60 34.90 12.78 -2.96
CA GLU A 60 33.78 13.73 -2.75
C GLU A 60 32.47 13.19 -3.33
N ALA A 61 32.51 12.61 -4.53
CA ALA A 61 31.33 11.99 -5.14
C ALA A 61 30.86 10.77 -4.35
N SER A 62 31.77 9.90 -3.90
CA SER A 62 31.44 8.73 -3.07
C SER A 62 30.70 9.13 -1.78
N ARG A 63 31.10 10.24 -1.13
CA ARG A 63 30.39 10.78 0.03
C ARG A 63 28.97 11.24 -0.32
N ALA A 64 28.79 11.92 -1.45
CA ALA A 64 27.47 12.33 -1.91
C ALA A 64 26.56 11.12 -2.20
N TRP A 65 27.10 10.07 -2.85
CA TRP A 65 26.38 8.83 -3.08
C TRP A 65 25.99 8.13 -1.77
N ALA A 66 26.89 8.09 -0.77
CA ALA A 66 26.60 7.50 0.53
C ALA A 66 25.47 8.25 1.26
N LEU A 67 25.45 9.58 1.20
CA LEU A 67 24.37 10.40 1.74
C LEU A 67 23.05 10.14 1.01
N GLY A 68 23.08 10.05 -0.33
CA GLY A 68 21.92 9.69 -1.14
C GLY A 68 21.32 8.34 -0.74
N ALA A 69 22.16 7.32 -0.55
CA ALA A 69 21.73 6.01 -0.06
C ALA A 69 21.08 6.10 1.33
N GLY A 70 21.67 6.88 2.23
CA GLY A 70 21.12 7.12 3.57
C GLY A 70 19.74 7.76 3.55
N VAL A 71 19.51 8.75 2.68
CA VAL A 71 18.19 9.38 2.52
C VAL A 71 17.16 8.38 1.98
N CYS A 72 17.53 7.58 0.98
CA CYS A 72 16.63 6.56 0.41
C CYS A 72 16.20 5.52 1.45
N PHE A 73 17.15 4.97 2.20
CA PHE A 73 16.83 3.98 3.25
C PHE A 73 16.15 4.61 4.47
N GLY A 74 16.49 5.85 4.83
CA GLY A 74 15.81 6.61 5.87
C GLY A 74 14.34 6.86 5.53
N ALA A 75 14.04 7.25 4.29
CA ALA A 75 12.68 7.42 3.81
C ALA A 75 11.87 6.11 3.86
N MET A 76 12.49 4.98 3.51
CA MET A 76 11.88 3.65 3.64
C MET A 76 11.64 3.22 5.09
N GLY A 77 12.55 3.57 6.00
CA GLY A 77 12.40 3.24 7.42
C GLY A 77 11.35 4.08 8.14
N PHE A 78 11.12 5.31 7.67
CA PHE A 78 10.14 6.22 8.27
C PHE A 78 8.72 5.99 7.75
N ILE A 79 8.59 5.81 6.44
CA ILE A 79 7.32 5.52 5.78
C ILE A 79 7.30 4.01 5.66
N ASP A 80 6.69 3.24 6.56
CA ASP A 80 6.51 1.78 6.36
C ASP A 80 5.48 1.58 5.23
N PRO A 81 5.91 1.48 3.95
CA PRO A 81 4.97 1.49 2.85
C PRO A 81 4.35 0.10 2.71
N ASN A 82 5.01 -0.92 3.26
CA ASN A 82 4.71 -2.32 3.10
C ASN A 82 3.53 -2.74 4.00
N SER A 83 3.45 -2.17 5.21
CA SER A 83 2.27 -2.32 6.05
C SER A 83 1.09 -1.53 5.48
N ARG A 84 1.29 -0.25 5.14
CA ARG A 84 0.21 0.62 4.66
C ARG A 84 -0.37 0.20 3.31
N TYR A 85 0.43 -0.32 2.37
CA TYR A 85 -0.12 -0.73 1.06
C TYR A 85 -1.06 -1.94 1.14
N LYS A 86 -0.80 -2.93 2.00
CA LYS A 86 -1.61 -4.15 2.09
C LYS A 86 -3.05 -3.81 2.47
N LYS A 87 -3.21 -2.80 3.33
CA LYS A 87 -4.48 -2.28 3.85
C LYS A 87 -5.31 -1.68 2.71
N CYS A 88 -4.75 -0.72 1.98
CA CYS A 88 -5.43 -0.08 0.84
C CYS A 88 -5.75 -1.06 -0.30
N VAL A 89 -4.88 -2.06 -0.56
CA VAL A 89 -5.16 -3.08 -1.59
C VAL A 89 -6.31 -3.99 -1.18
N LYS A 90 -6.40 -4.38 0.10
CA LYS A 90 -7.53 -5.18 0.60
C LYS A 90 -8.83 -4.39 0.51
N ALA A 91 -8.85 -3.15 0.99
CA ALA A 91 -10.01 -2.26 0.91
C ALA A 91 -10.46 -2.04 -0.54
N ALA A 92 -9.52 -1.73 -1.45
CA ALA A 92 -9.81 -1.58 -2.88
C ALA A 92 -10.40 -2.85 -3.51
N ARG A 93 -9.91 -4.04 -3.14
CA ARG A 93 -10.45 -5.31 -3.66
C ARG A 93 -11.86 -5.59 -3.17
N ILE A 94 -12.13 -5.37 -1.88
CA ILE A 94 -13.47 -5.50 -1.30
C ILE A 94 -14.44 -4.60 -2.07
N LEU A 95 -14.05 -3.34 -2.26
CA LEU A 95 -14.88 -2.34 -2.92
C LEU A 95 -15.09 -2.65 -4.41
N ASN A 96 -14.05 -3.10 -5.12
CA ASN A 96 -14.15 -3.49 -6.52
C ASN A 96 -15.12 -4.68 -6.74
N ILE A 97 -15.09 -5.68 -5.86
CA ILE A 97 -16.03 -6.81 -5.94
C ILE A 97 -17.47 -6.35 -5.68
N ALA A 98 -17.67 -5.46 -4.69
CA ALA A 98 -18.99 -4.92 -4.37
C ALA A 98 -19.55 -4.04 -5.51
N ILE A 99 -18.71 -3.20 -6.11
CA ILE A 99 -19.05 -2.39 -7.29
C ILE A 99 -19.50 -3.29 -8.44
N LEU A 100 -18.71 -4.30 -8.79
CA LEU A 100 -19.05 -5.22 -9.88
C LEU A 100 -20.40 -5.92 -9.62
N ARG A 101 -20.60 -6.48 -8.42
CA ARG A 101 -21.87 -7.15 -8.06
C ARG A 101 -23.05 -6.19 -8.08
N TYR A 102 -22.85 -4.93 -7.70
CA TYR A 102 -23.90 -3.91 -7.77
C TYR A 102 -24.26 -3.57 -9.23
N GLU A 103 -23.27 -3.42 -10.11
CA GLU A 103 -23.47 -3.15 -11.54
C GLU A 103 -24.27 -4.27 -12.22
N TYR A 104 -23.96 -5.54 -11.90
CA TYR A 104 -24.73 -6.70 -12.37
C TYR A 104 -26.08 -6.89 -11.65
N GLY A 105 -26.41 -6.00 -10.72
CA GLY A 105 -27.64 -6.04 -9.94
C GLY A 105 -27.78 -7.30 -9.08
N GLU A 106 -26.67 -7.93 -8.71
CA GLU A 106 -26.57 -9.01 -7.73
C GLU A 106 -26.50 -8.48 -6.30
N LEU A 107 -26.12 -7.21 -6.15
CA LEU A 107 -26.02 -6.51 -4.87
C LEU A 107 -27.07 -5.40 -4.75
N SER A 108 -27.66 -5.26 -3.56
CA SER A 108 -28.49 -4.11 -3.19
C SER A 108 -27.64 -2.88 -2.85
N GLN A 109 -28.27 -1.70 -2.79
CA GLN A 109 -27.59 -0.47 -2.40
C GLN A 109 -27.14 -0.48 -0.93
N THR A 110 -27.92 -1.09 -0.04
CA THR A 110 -27.57 -1.25 1.38
C THR A 110 -26.35 -2.14 1.57
N GLU A 111 -26.26 -3.23 0.81
CA GLU A 111 -25.08 -4.11 0.82
C GLU A 111 -23.84 -3.42 0.23
N LEU A 112 -24.02 -2.55 -0.77
CA LEU A 112 -22.92 -1.76 -1.31
C LEU A 112 -22.36 -0.79 -0.26
N ILE A 113 -23.23 -0.12 0.50
CA ILE A 113 -22.82 0.77 1.60
C ILE A 113 -22.14 -0.03 2.71
N SER A 114 -22.67 -1.19 3.09
CA SER A 114 -22.03 -2.08 4.07
C SER A 114 -20.63 -2.53 3.62
N ALA A 115 -20.44 -2.77 2.32
CA ALA A 115 -19.12 -3.09 1.77
C ALA A 115 -18.15 -1.89 1.82
N VAL A 116 -18.65 -0.65 1.68
CA VAL A 116 -17.86 0.57 1.89
C VAL A 116 -17.45 0.68 3.36
N GLU A 117 -18.38 0.55 4.30
CA GLU A 117 -18.08 0.57 5.74
C GLU A 117 -17.07 -0.50 6.14
N HIS A 118 -17.19 -1.70 5.58
CA HIS A 118 -16.23 -2.76 5.81
C HIS A 118 -14.84 -2.43 5.23
N ALA A 119 -14.79 -1.83 4.02
CA ALA A 119 -13.53 -1.39 3.42
C ALA A 119 -12.85 -0.29 4.26
N GLU A 120 -13.62 0.67 4.78
CA GLU A 120 -13.13 1.70 5.71
C GLU A 120 -12.61 1.08 7.01
N ASN A 121 -13.35 0.17 7.63
CA ASN A 121 -12.90 -0.51 8.86
C ASN A 121 -11.59 -1.30 8.64
N VAL A 122 -11.41 -1.93 7.48
CA VAL A 122 -10.14 -2.61 7.14
C VAL A 122 -8.97 -1.63 7.05
N VAL A 123 -9.22 -0.38 6.67
CA VAL A 123 -8.20 0.67 6.71
C VAL A 123 -7.96 1.11 8.16
N THR A 124 -9.01 1.40 8.92
CA THR A 124 -8.97 1.96 10.29
C THR A 124 -8.47 0.98 11.37
N GLU A 125 -9.00 -0.25 11.44
CA GLU A 125 -8.60 -1.25 12.45
C GLU A 125 -7.11 -1.60 12.34
N MET A 126 -6.54 -1.44 11.14
CA MET A 126 -5.13 -1.68 10.90
C MET A 126 -4.27 -0.44 11.20
N GLU A 127 -4.83 0.76 11.41
CA GLU A 127 -4.14 1.95 11.94
C GLU A 127 -3.98 1.87 13.48
N GLU A 128 -4.99 1.37 14.19
CA GLU A 128 -4.98 1.28 15.66
C GLU A 128 -4.01 0.20 16.20
N MET A 129 -3.83 -0.91 15.47
CA MET A 129 -2.90 -1.98 15.87
C MET A 129 -1.42 -1.61 15.69
N GLU A 130 -1.10 -0.59 14.87
CA GLU A 130 0.27 -0.09 14.69
C GLU A 130 0.72 0.85 15.85
N GLY A 131 -0.23 1.39 16.61
CA GLY A 131 0.05 2.21 17.79
C GLY A 131 0.28 1.42 19.08
N SER A 132 -0.03 0.11 19.09
CA SER A 132 -0.06 -0.71 20.31
C SER A 132 1.14 -1.66 20.49
N PHE A 133 2.12 -1.65 19.59
CA PHE A 133 3.37 -2.38 19.81
C PHE A 133 4.30 -1.59 20.74
N PRO A 134 4.64 -2.11 21.94
CA PRO A 134 5.70 -1.52 22.73
C PRO A 134 6.99 -1.61 21.92
N ARG A 135 7.63 -0.47 21.65
CA ARG A 135 9.03 -0.46 21.25
C ARG A 135 9.84 -1.02 22.41
N GLU A 136 10.02 -2.33 22.43
CA GLU A 136 10.92 -2.99 23.36
C GLU A 136 12.32 -2.48 23.04
N ALA A 137 12.78 -1.54 23.86
CA ALA A 137 14.06 -0.88 23.70
C ALA A 137 15.16 -1.94 23.78
N THR A 138 15.78 -2.21 22.64
CA THR A 138 17.05 -2.92 22.52
C THR A 138 18.15 -2.09 23.21
N ASN A 139 18.18 -2.12 24.54
CA ASN A 139 19.26 -1.60 25.38
C ASN A 139 19.80 -2.73 26.25
N ALA A 140 20.33 -3.76 25.59
CA ALA A 140 21.02 -4.87 26.26
C ALA A 140 22.34 -5.21 25.55
N VAL A 141 23.11 -4.20 25.13
CA VAL A 141 24.49 -4.42 24.69
C VAL A 141 25.36 -3.25 25.18
N GLY A 142 26.17 -3.52 26.19
CA GLY A 142 27.46 -2.85 26.36
C GLY A 142 27.62 -1.95 27.58
N ASN A 143 27.68 -2.52 28.78
CA ASN A 143 28.56 -1.96 29.82
C ASN A 143 29.04 -3.01 30.84
N GLU A 144 29.76 -4.04 30.37
CA GLU A 144 30.54 -4.94 31.24
C GLU A 144 31.99 -5.07 30.75
N ARG A 145 32.67 -3.94 30.57
CA ARG A 145 34.14 -3.93 30.54
C ARG A 145 34.67 -2.81 31.41
N ASN A 146 34.56 -2.99 32.71
CA ASN A 146 35.52 -2.40 33.63
C ASN A 146 35.62 -3.25 34.91
N LYS A 147 36.45 -4.29 34.84
CA LYS A 147 37.09 -4.95 35.99
C LYS A 147 38.15 -5.92 35.46
N LYS A 148 39.36 -5.39 35.27
CA LYS A 148 40.63 -6.01 35.67
C LYS A 148 41.77 -5.04 35.37
#